data_AF-A0A737H0A5-F1
#
_entry.id   AF-A0A737H0A5-F1
#
_cell.length_a   1.000
_cell.length_b   1.000
_cell.length_c   1.000
_cell.angle_alpha   90.00
_cell.angle_beta   90.00
_cell.angle_gamma   90.00
#
_symmetry.space_group_name_H-M   'P 1'
#
loop_
_entity.id
_entity.type
_entity.pdbx_description
1 polymer ?
#
loop_
_entity_poly.entity_id
_entity_poly.type
_entity_poly.pdbx_seq_one_letter_code
_entity_poly.pdbx_strand_id
1 'polypeptide(L)'
;MSTTLRPHDLIWLNAREALEDITESWVDNVWHSGLPVVVRRDVDAQGRVPVGVRGMKRDQRAAGWVKAEAVVRVCSPESLVEPQTLLRSPFISQPPVQVALLLAQQTWSWTWGITGST
;
A
#
# COMPACT_ATOMS: atom_id res chain seq x y z
N MET A 1 4.46 10.03 -18.05
CA MET A 1 4.35 10.66 -16.73
C MET A 1 4.99 9.69 -15.74
N SER A 2 6.19 9.97 -15.23
CA SER A 2 6.78 9.13 -14.18
C SER A 2 6.17 9.55 -12.86
N THR A 3 5.28 8.73 -12.31
CA THR A 3 4.68 8.97 -10.99
C THR A 3 5.76 8.72 -9.94
N THR A 4 6.16 9.76 -9.20
CA THR A 4 7.07 9.60 -8.06
C THR A 4 6.38 8.76 -6.99
N LEU A 5 6.92 7.58 -6.68
CA LEU A 5 6.41 6.70 -5.64
C LEU A 5 6.85 7.21 -4.27
N ARG A 6 5.91 7.34 -3.35
CA ARG A 6 6.14 7.86 -2.00
C ARG A 6 5.97 6.74 -0.97
N PRO A 7 6.65 6.83 0.18
CA PRO A 7 6.42 5.89 1.27
C PRO A 7 4.94 5.78 1.62
N HIS A 8 4.50 4.55 1.86
CA HIS A 8 3.11 4.16 2.15
C HIS A 8 2.14 4.16 0.96
N ASP A 9 2.58 4.53 -0.26
CA ASP A 9 1.77 4.26 -1.44
C ASP A 9 1.51 2.75 -1.57
N LEU A 10 0.28 2.39 -1.91
CA LEU A 10 -0.09 1.05 -2.31
C LEU A 10 0.16 0.93 -3.81
N ILE A 11 0.95 -0.06 -4.22
CA ILE A 11 1.28 -0.29 -5.62
C ILE A 11 0.93 -1.71 -6.04
N TRP A 12 0.43 -1.86 -7.26
CA TRP A 12 0.20 -3.16 -7.88
C TRP A 12 1.29 -3.40 -8.92
N LEU A 13 1.68 -4.66 -9.03
CA LEU A 13 2.74 -5.11 -9.91
C LEU A 13 2.13 -5.90 -11.07
N ASN A 14 2.81 -5.92 -12.21
CA ASN A 14 2.38 -6.68 -13.37
C ASN A 14 2.39 -8.21 -13.16
N ALA A 15 3.26 -8.73 -12.29
CA ALA A 15 3.46 -10.16 -12.07
C ALA A 15 4.07 -10.46 -10.67
N ARG A 16 4.14 -11.74 -10.28
CA ARG A 16 4.71 -12.17 -8.99
C ARG A 16 6.23 -12.08 -8.97
N GLU A 17 6.84 -12.31 -10.11
CA GLU A 17 8.28 -12.32 -10.35
C GLU A 17 8.87 -10.90 -10.23
N ALA A 18 8.02 -9.87 -10.24
CA ALA A 18 8.43 -8.49 -9.99
C ALA A 18 8.86 -8.22 -8.54
N LEU A 19 8.46 -9.09 -7.60
CA LEU A 19 8.92 -9.01 -6.21
C LEU A 19 10.27 -9.70 -6.05
N GLU A 20 11.29 -8.89 -5.80
CA GLU A 20 12.67 -9.30 -5.60
C GLU A 20 13.02 -9.35 -4.10
N ASP A 21 14.01 -10.19 -3.75
CA ASP A 21 14.60 -10.34 -2.42
C ASP A 21 13.62 -10.65 -1.27
N ILE A 22 12.52 -11.36 -1.59
CA ILE A 22 11.60 -11.90 -0.58
C ILE A 22 12.02 -13.33 -0.23
N THR A 23 12.16 -13.61 1.07
CA THR A 23 12.60 -14.93 1.58
C THR A 23 11.48 -15.70 2.27
N GLU A 24 10.41 -15.02 2.62
CA GLU A 24 9.31 -15.55 3.41
C GLU A 24 8.37 -16.40 2.55
N SER A 25 8.42 -17.73 2.76
CA SER A 25 7.65 -18.72 1.98
C SER A 25 6.12 -18.54 2.05
N TRP A 26 5.59 -17.83 3.06
CA TRP A 26 4.15 -17.56 3.13
C TRP A 26 3.69 -16.57 2.07
N VAL A 27 4.58 -15.76 1.50
CA VAL A 27 4.22 -14.75 0.49
C VAL A 27 3.61 -15.39 -0.74
N ASP A 28 4.15 -16.51 -1.21
CA ASP A 28 3.64 -17.23 -2.39
C ASP A 28 2.25 -17.81 -2.20
N ASN A 29 1.85 -18.06 -0.95
CA ASN A 29 0.55 -18.62 -0.63
C ASN A 29 -0.53 -17.54 -0.43
N VAL A 30 -0.13 -16.29 -0.16
CA VAL A 30 -1.06 -15.23 0.29
C VAL A 30 -1.13 -14.07 -0.69
N TRP A 31 -0.01 -13.74 -1.35
CA TRP A 31 0.07 -12.59 -2.24
C TRP A 31 0.07 -13.02 -3.71
N HIS A 32 -0.63 -12.25 -4.53
CA HIS A 32 -0.61 -12.34 -5.99
C HIS A 32 -0.76 -10.93 -6.58
N SER A 33 -0.54 -10.75 -7.89
CA SER A 33 -0.54 -9.43 -8.55
C SER A 33 -1.86 -8.65 -8.49
N GLY A 34 -2.95 -9.29 -8.06
CA GLY A 34 -4.23 -8.61 -7.77
C GLY A 34 -4.25 -7.85 -6.45
N LEU A 35 -3.29 -8.13 -5.56
CA LEU A 35 -3.13 -7.47 -4.26
C LEU A 35 -1.99 -6.44 -4.32
N PRO A 36 -2.11 -5.30 -3.63
CA PRO A 36 -1.04 -4.32 -3.58
C PRO A 36 0.12 -4.79 -2.70
N VAL A 37 1.26 -4.14 -2.88
CA VAL A 37 2.33 -4.04 -1.87
C VAL A 37 2.45 -2.60 -1.40
N VAL A 38 3.06 -2.40 -0.23
CA VAL A 38 3.21 -1.06 0.38
C VAL A 38 4.63 -0.55 0.14
N VAL A 39 4.79 0.64 -0.43
CA VAL A 39 6.10 1.29 -0.54
C VAL A 39 6.63 1.58 0.87
N ARG A 40 7.88 1.18 1.15
CA ARG A 40 8.54 1.39 2.45
C ARG A 40 9.43 2.63 2.41
N ARG A 41 9.89 3.07 3.58
CA ARG A 41 10.94 4.07 3.72
C ARG A 41 12.28 3.33 3.71
N ASP A 42 12.88 3.23 2.54
CA ASP A 42 14.21 2.66 2.36
C ASP A 42 14.82 3.26 1.08
N VAL A 43 16.12 3.01 0.85
CA VAL A 43 16.80 3.47 -0.37
C VAL A 43 17.68 2.35 -0.89
N ASP A 44 17.52 2.01 -2.17
CA ASP A 44 18.36 1.04 -2.87
C ASP A 44 19.40 1.76 -3.72
N ALA A 45 20.64 1.25 -3.73
CA ALA A 45 21.70 1.81 -4.58
C ALA A 45 21.40 1.62 -6.08
N GLN A 46 20.60 0.60 -6.43
CA GLN A 46 20.23 0.27 -7.81
C GLN A 46 18.90 0.93 -8.23
N GLY A 47 18.33 1.81 -7.41
CA GLY A 47 17.12 2.57 -7.73
C GLY A 47 15.84 1.74 -7.71
N ARG A 48 15.87 0.53 -7.13
CA ARG A 48 14.66 -0.26 -6.90
C ARG A 48 13.80 0.38 -5.81
N VAL A 49 12.50 0.14 -5.90
CA VAL A 49 11.51 0.66 -4.97
C VAL A 49 11.39 -0.33 -3.81
N PRO A 50 11.62 0.09 -2.55
CA PRO A 50 11.43 -0.79 -1.41
C PRO A 50 9.96 -1.03 -1.16
N VAL A 51 9.58 -2.29 -0.99
CA VAL A 51 8.18 -2.69 -0.77
C VAL A 51 8.03 -3.63 0.42
N GLY A 52 6.83 -3.64 0.97
CA GLY A 52 6.41 -4.57 2.00
C GLY A 52 5.17 -5.34 1.58
N VAL A 53 5.24 -6.67 1.66
CA VAL A 53 4.08 -7.56 1.54
C VAL A 53 3.45 -7.74 2.91
N ARG A 54 2.12 -7.77 2.97
CA ARG A 54 1.34 -8.05 4.18
C ARG A 54 0.63 -9.37 4.03
N GLY A 55 0.78 -10.24 5.01
CA GLY A 55 0.01 -11.48 5.11
C GLY A 55 -1.26 -11.31 5.94
N MET A 56 -1.87 -12.44 6.28
CA MET A 56 -3.10 -12.50 7.06
C MET A 56 -2.88 -12.18 8.54
N LYS A 57 -1.71 -12.55 9.08
CA LYS A 57 -1.35 -12.29 10.48
C LYS A 57 -0.56 -11.01 10.63
N ARG A 58 -0.62 -10.41 11.83
CA ARG A 58 0.07 -9.14 12.16
C ARG A 58 1.58 -9.21 11.97
N ASP A 59 2.18 -10.36 12.25
CA ASP A 59 3.61 -10.65 12.13
C ASP A 59 4.04 -11.03 10.70
N GLN A 60 3.11 -11.35 9.81
CA GLN A 60 3.41 -11.63 8.40
C GLN A 60 3.67 -10.34 7.64
N ARG A 61 4.92 -9.90 7.72
CA ARG A 61 5.44 -8.69 7.08
C ARG A 61 6.74 -9.06 6.37
N ALA A 62 6.71 -9.16 5.05
CA ALA A 62 7.90 -9.46 4.26
C ALA A 62 8.43 -8.20 3.61
N ALA A 63 9.75 -8.06 3.62
CA ALA A 63 10.50 -6.98 2.99
C ALA A 63 10.97 -7.44 1.60
N GLY A 64 10.82 -6.59 0.58
CA GLY A 64 11.36 -6.87 -0.75
C GLY A 64 11.60 -5.60 -1.55
N TRP A 65 11.96 -5.78 -2.80
CA TRP A 65 12.22 -4.72 -3.75
C TRP A 65 11.46 -4.96 -5.05
N VAL A 66 11.17 -3.88 -5.79
CA VAL A 66 10.58 -3.97 -7.13
C VAL A 66 11.22 -2.95 -8.06
N LYS A 67 11.27 -3.24 -9.34
CA LYS A 67 11.63 -2.25 -10.35
C LYS A 67 10.44 -1.34 -10.64
N ALA A 68 10.68 -0.04 -10.84
CA ALA A 68 9.62 0.94 -11.03
C ALA A 68 8.75 0.64 -12.26
N GLU A 69 9.35 0.08 -13.32
CA GLU A 69 8.67 -0.34 -14.56
C GLU A 69 7.69 -1.51 -14.37
N ALA A 70 7.78 -2.26 -13.28
CA ALA A 70 6.84 -3.33 -12.98
C ALA A 70 5.53 -2.82 -12.34
N VAL A 71 5.49 -1.55 -11.93
CA VAL A 71 4.33 -0.93 -11.27
C VAL A 71 3.27 -0.58 -12.30
N VAL A 72 2.07 -1.16 -12.15
CA VAL A 72 0.93 -0.96 -13.07
C VAL A 72 -0.15 -0.06 -12.50
N ARG A 73 -0.16 0.14 -11.17
CA ARG A 73 -1.13 1.00 -10.49
C ARG A 73 -0.53 1.53 -9.20
N VAL A 74 -0.85 2.79 -8.89
CA VAL A 74 -0.49 3.46 -7.64
C VAL A 74 -1.76 3.98 -6.98
N CYS A 75 -1.86 3.80 -5.68
CA CYS A 75 -2.91 4.37 -4.83
C CYS A 75 -2.25 4.96 -3.60
N SER A 76 -2.33 6.28 -3.47
CA SER A 76 -1.76 6.98 -2.34
C SER A 76 -2.67 6.89 -1.11
N PRO A 77 -2.11 6.97 0.11
CA PRO A 77 -2.88 7.10 1.35
C PRO A 77 -3.98 8.16 1.30
N GLU A 78 -3.69 9.30 0.67
CA GLU A 78 -4.57 10.46 0.56
C GLU A 78 -5.70 10.23 -0.47
N SER A 79 -5.51 9.31 -1.43
CA SER A 79 -6.59 8.93 -2.37
C SER A 79 -7.65 8.02 -1.73
N LEU A 80 -7.32 7.39 -0.60
CA LEU A 80 -8.22 6.46 0.10
C LEU A 80 -9.24 7.17 1.01
N VAL A 81 -9.13 8.48 1.18
CA VAL A 81 -9.96 9.25 2.13
C VAL A 81 -11.14 9.97 1.49
N GLU A 82 -11.43 9.70 0.22
CA GLU A 82 -12.61 10.24 -0.46
C GLU A 82 -13.91 9.78 0.25
N PRO A 83 -14.72 10.69 0.86
CA PRO A 83 -15.88 10.30 1.66
C PRO A 83 -16.88 9.43 0.91
N GLN A 84 -17.13 9.71 -0.39
CA GLN A 84 -18.06 8.91 -1.18
C GLN A 84 -17.56 7.49 -1.43
N THR A 85 -16.24 7.32 -1.59
CA THR A 85 -15.61 6.00 -1.72
C THR A 85 -15.72 5.22 -0.41
N LEU A 86 -15.44 5.87 0.73
CA LEU A 86 -15.54 5.26 2.06
C LEU A 86 -16.98 4.83 2.37
N LEU A 87 -17.97 5.67 2.09
CA LEU A 87 -19.40 5.36 2.30
C LEU A 87 -19.88 4.17 1.47
N ARG A 88 -19.34 3.99 0.24
CA ARG A 88 -19.68 2.87 -0.65
C ARG A 88 -18.86 1.61 -0.36
N SER A 89 -17.92 1.67 0.57
CA SER A 89 -17.09 0.52 0.93
C SER A 89 -17.96 -0.60 1.50
N PRO A 90 -17.79 -1.87 1.05
CA PRO A 90 -18.46 -3.01 1.68
C PRO A 90 -18.05 -3.19 3.15
N PHE A 91 -16.98 -2.51 3.58
CA PHE A 91 -16.46 -2.54 4.94
C PHE A 91 -16.89 -1.34 5.79
N ILE A 92 -17.88 -0.54 5.37
CA ILE A 92 -18.32 0.66 6.12
C ILE A 92 -18.80 0.34 7.55
N SER A 93 -19.20 -0.90 7.85
CA SER A 93 -19.54 -1.35 9.20
C SER A 93 -18.31 -1.63 10.08
N GLN A 94 -17.11 -1.69 9.52
CA GLN A 94 -15.88 -1.94 10.27
C GLN A 94 -15.40 -0.65 10.95
N PRO A 95 -15.08 -0.68 12.26
CA PRO A 95 -14.65 0.52 12.99
C PRO A 95 -13.53 1.34 12.32
N PRO A 96 -12.48 0.72 11.70
CA PRO A 96 -11.45 1.49 11.01
C PRO A 96 -11.97 2.35 9.84
N VAL A 97 -12.97 1.85 9.09
CA VAL A 97 -13.54 2.58 7.96
C VAL A 97 -14.47 3.69 8.43
N GLN A 98 -15.23 3.46 9.51
CA GLN A 98 -16.05 4.49 10.15
C GLN A 98 -15.19 5.64 10.67
N VAL A 99 -14.09 5.32 11.36
CA VAL A 99 -13.13 6.32 11.85
C VAL A 99 -12.49 7.06 10.68
N ALA A 100 -12.09 6.36 9.60
CA ALA A 100 -11.55 7.00 8.41
C ALA A 100 -12.54 8.01 7.80
N LEU A 101 -13.84 7.66 7.72
CA LEU A 101 -14.88 8.56 7.22
C LEU A 101 -15.08 9.78 8.14
N LEU A 102 -15.03 9.61 9.46
CA LEU A 102 -15.13 10.72 10.40
C LEU A 102 -13.94 11.68 10.29
N LEU A 103 -12.73 11.14 10.13
CA LEU A 103 -11.49 11.93 9.97
C LEU A 103 -11.42 12.62 8.61
N ALA A 104 -11.93 11.99 7.55
CA ALA A 104 -12.00 12.56 6.21
C ALA A 104 -12.91 13.81 6.12
N GLN A 105 -13.87 13.94 7.04
CA GLN A 105 -14.77 15.11 7.11
C GLN A 105 -14.16 16.29 7.88
N GLN A 106 -13.03 16.09 8.57
CA GLN A 106 -12.37 17.17 9.30
C GLN A 106 -11.65 18.11 8.33
N THR A 107 -11.62 19.40 8.69
CA THR A 107 -10.78 20.38 7.98
C THR A 107 -9.40 20.37 8.59
N TRP A 108 -8.42 19.93 7.82
CA TRP A 108 -7.01 19.92 8.22
C TRP A 108 -6.27 21.07 7.52
N SER A 109 -5.27 21.64 8.18
CA SER A 109 -4.33 22.59 7.55
C SER A 109 -3.28 21.92 6.66
N TRP A 110 -3.31 20.58 6.57
CA TRP A 110 -2.40 19.74 5.80
C TRP A 110 -3.18 18.65 5.07
N THR A 111 -2.55 18.05 4.05
CA THR A 111 -3.13 16.88 3.38
C THR A 111 -3.07 15.66 4.29
N TRP A 112 -4.22 15.03 4.52
CA TRP A 112 -4.36 13.84 5.36
C TRP A 112 -4.66 12.59 4.51
N GLY A 113 -4.24 11.42 4.99
CA GLY A 113 -4.42 10.13 4.30
C GLY A 113 -4.31 8.95 5.26
N ILE A 114 -4.80 7.78 4.86
CA ILE A 114 -4.77 6.57 5.69
C ILE A 114 -3.38 5.93 5.64
N THR A 115 -2.65 5.98 6.74
CA THR A 115 -1.35 5.32 6.90
C THR A 115 -1.35 4.36 8.09
N GLY A 116 -0.33 3.51 8.18
CA GLY A 116 -0.06 2.74 9.38
C GLY A 116 0.74 3.52 10.43
N SER A 117 0.80 3.00 11.65
CA SER A 117 1.78 3.44 12.65
C SER A 117 3.20 3.08 12.18
N THR A 118 4.15 3.99 12.43
CA THR A 118 5.59 3.69 12.46
C THR A 118 5.90 2.68 13.55
#